data_AF-A0A816YZE5-F1
#
_entry.id   AF-A0A816YZE5-F1
#
_cell.length_a   1.000
_cell.length_b   1.000
_cell.length_c   1.000
_cell.angle_alpha   90.00
_cell.angle_beta   90.00
_cell.angle_gamma   90.00
#
_symmetry.space_group_name_H-M   'P 1'
#
loop_
_entity.id
_entity.type
_entity.pdbx_description
1 polymer ?
#
loop_
_entity_poly.entity_id
_entity_poly.type
_entity_poly.pdbx_seq_one_letter_code
_entity_poly.pdbx_strand_id
1 'polypeptide(L)'
;MQSDLNPIFHLMNIDKLQNRKNKLVKALIASAASLIDISEEDVLYDTFYLASRETFTYAVLFDESLNSLPIREQAITHLKNKWKSWESTGILAHDIWSWQSFTMEQKAIIHNIWTLVIPVKGLTHPFDGLFDATHRNMKAKMEMNDKVVTCIDAYCQQANDKEAYDELVRQ
;
A
#
# COMPACT_ATOMS: atom_id res chain seq x y z
N MET A 1 -5.98 14.03 2.09
CA MET A 1 -6.70 15.25 2.53
C MET A 1 -6.44 15.50 4.02
N GLN A 2 -6.18 16.73 4.45
CA GLN A 2 -6.12 17.04 5.90
C GLN A 2 -7.51 16.89 6.53
N SER A 3 -7.61 16.16 7.63
CA SER A 3 -8.89 15.77 8.25
C SER A 3 -9.70 16.96 8.80
N ASP A 4 -9.03 18.00 9.30
CA ASP A 4 -9.68 19.12 9.97
C ASP A 4 -10.47 20.06 9.05
N LEU A 5 -10.28 19.99 7.73
CA LEU A 5 -11.00 20.81 6.75
C LEU A 5 -12.12 20.08 6.03
N ASN A 6 -12.26 18.76 6.21
CA ASN A 6 -13.30 18.00 5.52
C ASN A 6 -14.62 18.08 6.30
N PRO A 7 -15.71 18.60 5.71
CA PRO A 7 -17.02 18.70 6.35
C PRO A 7 -17.52 17.36 6.92
N ILE A 8 -17.13 16.23 6.32
CA ILE A 8 -17.55 14.92 6.80
C ILE A 8 -16.99 14.61 8.20
N PHE A 9 -15.75 15.00 8.50
CA PHE A 9 -15.14 14.76 9.81
C PHE A 9 -15.82 15.59 10.90
N HIS A 10 -16.19 16.83 10.58
CA HIS A 10 -16.99 17.66 11.48
C HIS A 10 -18.37 17.03 11.75
N LEU A 11 -19.05 16.55 10.71
CA LEU A 11 -20.34 15.87 10.87
C LEU A 11 -20.22 14.57 11.67
N MET A 12 -19.17 13.78 11.45
CA MET A 12 -18.89 12.55 12.22
C MET A 12 -18.61 12.87 13.69
N ASN A 13 -17.84 13.91 13.98
CA ASN A 13 -17.60 14.36 15.35
C ASN A 13 -18.90 14.79 16.05
N ILE A 14 -19.79 15.50 15.33
CA ILE A 14 -21.11 15.87 15.84
C ILE A 14 -21.96 14.62 16.13
N ASP A 15 -21.96 13.61 15.25
CA ASP A 15 -22.70 12.34 15.46
C ASP A 15 -22.19 11.61 16.71
N LYS A 16 -20.87 11.57 16.91
CA LYS A 16 -20.23 10.94 18.09
C LYS A 16 -20.52 11.64 19.42
N LEU A 17 -20.58 12.97 19.42
CA LEU A 17 -20.84 13.76 20.62
C LEU A 17 -22.31 13.72 21.06
N GLN A 18 -23.21 13.22 20.20
CA GLN A 18 -24.63 13.16 20.50
C GLN A 18 -25.00 11.85 21.19
N ASN A 19 -25.52 11.95 22.41
CA ASN A 19 -26.01 10.79 23.20
C ASN A 19 -27.23 10.06 22.59
N ARG A 20 -27.74 10.50 21.43
CA ARG A 20 -28.91 9.93 20.75
C ARG A 20 -28.69 9.94 19.24
N LYS A 21 -29.20 8.91 18.55
CA LYS A 21 -29.17 8.82 17.08
C LYS A 21 -29.86 10.05 16.45
N ASN A 22 -29.08 10.89 15.78
CA ASN A 22 -29.61 12.06 15.07
C ASN A 22 -29.76 11.78 13.58
N LYS A 23 -31.01 11.65 13.14
CA LYS A 23 -31.33 11.32 11.74
C LYS A 23 -30.86 12.40 10.76
N LEU A 24 -30.87 13.67 11.15
CA LEU A 24 -30.43 14.77 10.29
C LEU A 24 -28.92 14.69 10.06
N VAL A 25 -28.13 14.52 11.12
CA VAL A 25 -26.67 14.40 11.02
C VAL A 25 -26.30 13.19 10.16
N LYS A 26 -26.94 12.03 10.38
CA LYS A 26 -26.70 10.84 9.53
C LYS A 26 -27.06 11.06 8.06
N ALA A 27 -28.15 11.77 7.77
CA ALA A 27 -28.51 12.11 6.40
C ALA A 27 -27.48 13.05 5.74
N LEU A 28 -26.96 14.02 6.50
CA LEU A 28 -25.90 14.91 6.03
C LEU A 28 -24.57 14.16 5.80
N ILE A 29 -24.19 13.24 6.69
CA ILE A 29 -23.01 12.39 6.49
C ILE A 29 -23.17 11.56 5.21
N ALA A 30 -24.32 10.91 5.02
CA ALA A 30 -24.58 10.10 3.83
C ALA A 30 -24.53 10.96 2.55
N SER A 31 -25.13 12.15 2.57
CA SER A 31 -25.11 13.06 1.42
C SER A 31 -23.72 13.62 1.14
N ALA A 32 -22.93 13.93 2.16
CA ALA A 32 -21.57 14.40 1.99
C ALA A 32 -20.67 13.28 1.43
N ALA A 33 -20.78 12.08 2.00
CA ALA A 33 -20.06 10.90 1.56
C ALA A 33 -20.37 10.53 0.10
N SER A 34 -21.62 10.69 -0.36
CA SER A 34 -21.98 10.39 -1.77
C SER A 34 -21.37 11.34 -2.80
N LEU A 35 -20.83 12.47 -2.37
CA LEU A 35 -20.15 13.44 -3.25
C LEU A 35 -18.64 13.23 -3.31
N ILE A 36 -18.10 12.32 -2.48
CA ILE A 36 -16.68 12.03 -2.42
C ILE A 36 -16.41 10.81 -3.29
N ASP A 37 -15.53 11.00 -4.26
CA ASP A 37 -14.92 9.91 -5.00
C ASP A 37 -13.52 9.64 -4.44
N ILE A 38 -13.22 8.39 -4.11
CA ILE A 38 -11.90 7.99 -3.62
C ILE A 38 -11.23 7.15 -4.71
N SER A 39 -10.12 7.64 -5.25
CA SER A 39 -9.36 6.90 -6.26
C SER A 39 -8.61 5.72 -5.65
N GLU A 40 -8.23 4.74 -6.48
CA GLU A 40 -7.40 3.61 -6.04
C GLU A 40 -6.03 4.07 -5.51
N GLU A 41 -5.49 5.13 -6.10
CA GLU A 41 -4.21 5.74 -5.69
C GLU A 41 -4.33 6.38 -4.30
N ASP A 42 -5.42 7.12 -4.04
CA ASP A 42 -5.68 7.72 -2.72
C ASP A 42 -5.85 6.64 -1.66
N VAL A 43 -6.60 5.57 -1.96
CA VAL A 43 -6.76 4.42 -1.07
C VAL A 43 -5.40 3.81 -0.75
N LEU A 44 -4.59 3.51 -1.76
CA LEU A 44 -3.26 2.92 -1.53
C LEU A 44 -2.36 3.86 -0.73
N TYR A 45 -2.39 5.14 -1.04
CA TYR A 45 -1.60 6.14 -0.33
C TYR A 45 -1.97 6.23 1.15
N ASP A 46 -3.25 6.37 1.48
CA ASP A 46 -3.73 6.46 2.87
C ASP A 46 -3.57 5.15 3.65
N THR A 47 -3.57 4.00 2.97
CA THR A 47 -3.59 2.69 3.63
C THR A 47 -2.27 1.95 3.64
N PHE A 48 -1.28 2.42 2.88
CA PHE A 48 0.04 1.82 2.81
C PHE A 48 1.15 2.86 2.98
N TYR A 49 1.26 3.87 2.11
CA TYR A 49 2.40 4.80 2.13
C TYR A 49 2.34 5.82 3.29
N LEU A 50 1.16 6.30 3.64
CA LEU A 50 0.90 7.24 4.73
C LEU A 50 -0.10 6.66 5.75
N ALA A 51 0.01 5.37 6.02
CA ALA A 51 -0.90 4.68 6.93
C ALA A 51 -0.95 5.35 8.32
N SER A 52 -2.09 5.95 8.62
CA SER A 52 -2.38 6.61 9.91
C SER A 52 -3.87 6.51 10.23
N ARG A 53 -4.19 6.52 11.53
CA ARG A 53 -5.58 6.57 12.03
C ARG A 53 -6.31 7.87 11.69
N GLU A 54 -5.56 8.88 11.32
CA GLU A 54 -6.06 10.21 10.97
C GLU A 54 -6.38 10.35 9.47
N THR A 55 -6.00 9.36 8.66
CA THR A 55 -6.29 9.38 7.22
C THR A 55 -7.79 9.26 6.94
N PHE A 56 -8.20 9.82 5.80
CA PHE A 56 -9.59 9.75 5.38
C PHE A 56 -10.01 8.31 5.12
N THR A 57 -9.17 7.53 4.42
CA THR A 57 -9.49 6.14 4.12
C THR A 57 -9.59 5.28 5.40
N TYR A 58 -8.75 5.53 6.41
CA TYR A 58 -8.89 4.85 7.71
C TYR A 58 -10.25 5.13 8.35
N ALA A 59 -10.67 6.40 8.37
CA ALA A 59 -11.99 6.77 8.89
C ALA A 59 -13.13 6.12 8.10
N VAL A 60 -13.05 6.09 6.77
CA VAL A 60 -14.01 5.40 5.90
C VAL A 60 -14.13 3.91 6.22
N LEU A 61 -13.02 3.25 6.55
CA LEU A 61 -13.00 1.80 6.81
C LEU A 61 -13.53 1.42 8.19
N PHE A 62 -13.26 2.23 9.22
CA PHE A 62 -13.46 1.87 10.63
C PHE A 62 -14.50 2.70 11.38
N ASP A 63 -14.92 3.85 10.87
CA ASP A 63 -15.93 4.66 11.56
C ASP A 63 -17.35 4.11 11.36
N GLU A 64 -18.07 3.93 12.46
CA GLU A 64 -19.42 3.35 12.45
C GLU A 64 -20.42 4.18 11.63
N SER A 65 -20.25 5.50 11.55
CA SER A 65 -21.15 6.36 10.79
C SER A 65 -21.02 6.17 9.27
N LEU A 66 -19.94 5.54 8.81
CA LEU A 66 -19.65 5.27 7.39
C LEU A 66 -19.83 3.78 7.02
N ASN A 67 -20.02 2.89 8.00
CA ASN A 67 -20.00 1.44 7.79
C ASN A 67 -20.98 0.91 6.74
N SER A 68 -22.15 1.53 6.58
CA SER A 68 -23.17 1.10 5.61
C SER A 68 -23.20 1.96 4.34
N LEU A 69 -22.23 2.85 4.14
CA LEU A 69 -22.21 3.77 3.01
C LEU A 69 -21.43 3.20 1.82
N PRO A 70 -21.80 3.53 0.56
CA PRO A 70 -21.13 3.04 -0.64
C PRO A 70 -19.62 3.34 -0.69
N ILE A 71 -19.21 4.50 -0.15
CA ILE A 71 -17.80 4.93 -0.11
C ILE A 71 -16.88 3.92 0.60
N ARG A 72 -17.40 3.21 1.62
CA ARG A 72 -16.65 2.17 2.31
C ARG A 72 -16.47 0.93 1.45
N GLU A 73 -17.52 0.51 0.74
CA GLU A 73 -17.42 -0.62 -0.19
C GLU A 73 -16.49 -0.30 -1.36
N GLN A 74 -16.49 0.94 -1.84
CA GLN A 74 -15.55 1.42 -2.85
C GLN A 74 -14.10 1.28 -2.34
N ALA A 75 -13.78 1.80 -1.15
CA ALA A 75 -12.45 1.67 -0.55
C ALA A 75 -12.02 0.20 -0.38
N ILE A 76 -12.91 -0.66 0.14
CA ILE A 76 -12.67 -2.10 0.29
C ILE A 76 -12.42 -2.77 -1.07
N THR A 77 -13.16 -2.36 -2.11
CA THR A 77 -13.00 -2.90 -3.47
C THR A 77 -11.64 -2.54 -4.05
N HIS A 78 -11.20 -1.29 -3.91
CA HIS A 78 -9.86 -0.86 -4.32
C HIS A 78 -8.76 -1.63 -3.59
N LEU A 79 -8.88 -1.80 -2.27
CA LEU A 79 -7.95 -2.62 -1.48
C LEU A 79 -7.91 -4.08 -1.96
N LYS A 80 -9.06 -4.70 -2.21
CA LYS A 80 -9.14 -6.07 -2.74
C LYS A 80 -8.48 -6.19 -4.12
N ASN A 81 -8.68 -5.22 -5.00
CA ASN A 81 -8.08 -5.20 -6.33
C ASN A 81 -6.56 -5.08 -6.25
N LYS A 82 -6.06 -4.17 -5.40
CA LYS A 82 -4.63 -4.02 -5.17
C LYS A 82 -4.00 -5.28 -4.57
N TRP A 83 -4.67 -5.91 -3.60
CA TRP A 83 -4.23 -7.19 -3.04
C TRP A 83 -4.10 -8.27 -4.12
N LYS A 84 -5.13 -8.44 -4.96
CA LYS A 84 -5.09 -9.37 -6.10
C LYS A 84 -3.97 -9.05 -7.09
N SER A 85 -3.72 -7.77 -7.35
CA SER A 85 -2.59 -7.36 -8.19
C SER A 85 -1.26 -7.79 -7.55
N TRP A 86 -1.03 -7.51 -6.27
CA TRP A 86 0.19 -7.95 -5.60
C TRP A 86 0.35 -9.49 -5.59
N GLU A 87 -0.73 -10.26 -5.42
CA GLU A 87 -0.67 -11.73 -5.50
C GLU A 87 -0.35 -12.24 -6.91
N SER A 88 -0.89 -11.59 -7.95
CA SER A 88 -0.80 -12.09 -9.33
C SER A 88 0.41 -11.57 -10.11
N THR A 89 0.70 -10.28 -10.00
CA THR A 89 1.81 -9.62 -10.71
C THR A 89 3.06 -9.47 -9.85
N GLY A 90 2.94 -9.68 -8.53
CA GLY A 90 4.00 -9.43 -7.57
C GLY A 90 4.01 -7.98 -7.07
N ILE A 91 4.80 -7.77 -6.01
CA ILE A 91 4.98 -6.46 -5.37
C ILE A 91 6.13 -5.71 -6.05
N LEU A 92 5.95 -4.40 -6.28
CA LEU A 92 6.97 -3.55 -6.88
C LEU A 92 8.12 -3.29 -5.90
N ALA A 93 9.33 -3.07 -6.43
CA ALA A 93 10.51 -2.87 -5.59
C ALA A 93 10.35 -1.70 -4.60
N HIS A 94 9.76 -0.57 -5.04
CA HIS A 94 9.53 0.58 -4.17
C HIS A 94 8.57 0.26 -3.02
N ASP A 95 7.52 -0.55 -3.25
CA ASP A 95 6.59 -1.00 -2.20
C ASP A 95 7.31 -1.84 -1.14
N ILE A 96 8.24 -2.70 -1.58
CA ILE A 96 9.07 -3.51 -0.69
C ILE A 96 9.97 -2.61 0.15
N TRP A 97 10.61 -1.62 -0.46
CA TRP A 97 11.47 -0.68 0.26
C TRP A 97 10.68 0.15 1.28
N SER A 98 9.50 0.65 0.91
CA SER A 98 8.58 1.32 1.83
C SER A 98 8.24 0.41 3.02
N TRP A 99 7.85 -0.84 2.75
CA TRP A 99 7.54 -1.82 3.79
C TRP A 99 8.69 -2.04 4.80
N GLN A 100 9.92 -2.16 4.31
CA GLN A 100 11.09 -2.33 5.17
C GLN A 100 11.39 -1.10 6.02
N SER A 101 11.02 0.10 5.54
CA SER A 101 11.25 1.37 6.24
C SER A 101 10.20 1.73 7.31
N PHE A 102 9.03 1.08 7.29
CA PHE A 102 7.95 1.40 8.22
C PHE A 102 8.28 1.05 9.67
N THR A 103 7.81 1.91 10.58
CA THR A 103 7.86 1.65 12.02
C THR A 103 6.90 0.52 12.41
N MET A 104 7.09 -0.06 13.61
CA MET A 104 6.16 -1.09 14.12
C MET A 104 4.72 -0.58 14.22
N GLU A 105 4.53 0.69 14.57
CA GLU A 105 3.20 1.31 14.65
C GLU A 105 2.55 1.42 13.28
N GLN A 106 3.29 1.89 12.26
CA GLN A 106 2.79 1.95 10.89
C GLN A 106 2.41 0.56 10.39
N LYS A 107 3.27 -0.45 10.61
CA LYS A 107 2.98 -1.84 10.25
C LYS A 107 1.71 -2.36 10.93
N ALA A 108 1.49 -2.03 12.21
CA ALA A 108 0.27 -2.41 12.91
C ALA A 108 -1.00 -1.77 12.31
N ILE A 109 -0.93 -0.49 11.89
CA ILE A 109 -2.05 0.19 11.23
C ILE A 109 -2.34 -0.45 9.86
N ILE A 110 -1.30 -0.68 9.06
CA ILE A 110 -1.38 -1.35 7.76
C ILE A 110 -2.02 -2.74 7.95
N HIS A 111 -1.54 -3.53 8.92
CA HIS A 111 -2.14 -4.84 9.23
C HIS A 111 -3.63 -4.77 9.51
N ASN A 112 -4.03 -3.85 10.39
CA ASN A 112 -5.44 -3.69 10.73
C ASN A 112 -6.29 -3.35 9.50
N ILE A 113 -5.78 -2.51 8.60
CA ILE A 113 -6.48 -2.19 7.35
C ILE A 113 -6.56 -3.40 6.43
N TRP A 114 -5.42 -4.02 6.12
CA TRP A 114 -5.34 -5.04 5.07
C TRP A 114 -5.95 -6.39 5.49
N THR A 115 -6.06 -6.66 6.79
CA THR A 115 -6.85 -7.81 7.29
C THR A 115 -8.34 -7.74 6.93
N LEU A 116 -8.88 -6.57 6.58
CA LEU A 116 -10.26 -6.45 6.06
C LEU A 116 -10.44 -7.11 4.68
N VAL A 117 -9.37 -7.25 3.90
CA VAL A 117 -9.45 -7.72 2.51
C VAL A 117 -8.69 -9.01 2.23
N ILE A 118 -7.75 -9.40 3.09
CA ILE A 118 -7.01 -10.64 2.93
C ILE A 118 -7.92 -11.82 3.29
N PRO A 119 -8.01 -12.86 2.44
CA PRO A 119 -8.76 -14.07 2.79
C PRO A 119 -8.21 -14.70 4.07
N VAL A 120 -9.07 -14.95 5.06
CA VAL A 120 -8.72 -15.70 6.28
C VAL A 120 -8.53 -17.17 5.91
N LYS A 121 -7.42 -17.51 5.25
CA LYS A 121 -7.03 -18.89 4.93
C LYS A 121 -5.87 -19.32 5.81
N GLY A 122 -6.18 -19.68 7.06
CA GLY A 122 -5.28 -20.47 7.93
C GLY A 122 -3.85 -19.95 8.16
N LEU A 123 -3.55 -18.73 7.74
CA LEU A 123 -2.25 -18.08 7.85
C LEU A 123 -2.36 -17.00 8.92
N THR A 124 -1.44 -17.02 9.88
CA THR A 124 -1.43 -16.09 11.00
C THR A 124 -1.04 -14.67 10.56
N HIS A 125 -0.24 -14.51 9.49
CA HIS A 125 0.22 -13.22 8.96
C HIS A 125 0.43 -13.22 7.42
N PRO A 126 -0.63 -13.37 6.62
CA PRO A 126 -0.54 -13.45 5.15
C PRO A 126 0.04 -12.18 4.49
N PHE A 127 -0.18 -11.00 5.09
CA PHE A 127 0.37 -9.74 4.56
C PHE A 127 1.89 -9.69 4.64
N ASP A 128 2.47 -9.88 5.84
CA ASP A 128 3.92 -9.90 6.05
C ASP A 128 4.60 -10.99 5.25
N GLY A 129 4.00 -12.18 5.24
CA GLY A 129 4.53 -13.31 4.49
C GLY A 129 4.71 -12.99 3.00
N LEU A 130 3.79 -12.23 2.40
CA LEU A 130 3.90 -11.81 1.00
C LEU A 130 5.07 -10.84 0.79
N PHE A 131 5.19 -9.81 1.63
CA PHE A 131 6.27 -8.83 1.53
C PHE A 131 7.64 -9.44 1.83
N ASP A 132 7.76 -10.29 2.85
CA ASP A 132 9.00 -10.95 3.23
C ASP A 132 9.45 -11.99 2.21
N ALA A 133 8.51 -12.76 1.63
CA ALA A 133 8.81 -13.66 0.53
C ALA A 133 9.30 -12.89 -0.71
N THR A 134 8.64 -11.77 -1.03
CA THR A 134 9.02 -10.97 -2.21
C THR A 134 10.35 -10.25 -1.99
N HIS A 135 10.62 -9.74 -0.79
CA HIS A 135 11.90 -9.15 -0.42
C HIS A 135 13.06 -10.16 -0.55
N ARG A 136 12.88 -11.40 -0.06
CA ARG A 136 13.89 -12.46 -0.22
C ARG A 136 14.15 -12.80 -1.69
N ASN A 137 13.10 -12.87 -2.50
CA ASN A 137 13.22 -13.12 -3.95
C ASN A 137 13.97 -11.97 -4.64
N MET A 138 13.62 -10.72 -4.33
CA MET A 138 14.30 -9.54 -4.84
C MET A 138 15.80 -9.56 -4.50
N LYS A 139 16.14 -9.84 -3.23
CA LYS A 139 17.54 -9.94 -2.79
C LYS A 139 18.31 -11.02 -3.54
N ALA A 140 17.72 -12.22 -3.71
CA ALA A 140 18.34 -13.29 -4.47
C ALA A 140 18.60 -12.92 -5.94
N LYS A 141 17.67 -12.19 -6.57
CA LYS A 141 17.84 -11.67 -7.93
C LYS A 141 18.95 -10.63 -8.03
N MET A 142 19.06 -9.73 -7.05
CA MET A 142 20.16 -8.76 -6.98
C MET A 142 21.51 -9.48 -6.82
N GLU A 143 21.60 -10.45 -5.91
CA GLU A 143 22.82 -11.25 -5.71
C GLU A 143 23.22 -12.03 -6.97
N MET A 144 22.24 -12.54 -7.73
CA MET A 144 22.51 -13.21 -9.01
C MET A 144 23.01 -12.22 -10.06
N ASN A 145 22.41 -11.03 -10.15
CA ASN A 145 22.85 -9.99 -11.06
C ASN A 145 24.30 -9.57 -10.76
N ASP A 146 24.64 -9.35 -9.50
CA ASP A 146 26.01 -8.97 -9.09
C ASP A 146 27.03 -10.05 -9.46
N LYS A 147 26.67 -11.33 -9.28
CA LYS A 147 27.51 -12.46 -9.72
C LYS A 147 27.69 -12.50 -11.23
N VAL A 148 26.62 -12.30 -12.00
CA VAL A 148 26.68 -12.28 -13.47
C VAL A 148 27.56 -11.14 -13.96
N VAL A 149 27.39 -9.93 -13.43
CA VAL A 149 28.23 -8.77 -13.75
C VAL A 149 29.70 -9.08 -13.45
N THR A 150 29.99 -9.61 -12.25
CA THR A 150 31.37 -9.98 -11.87
C THR A 150 31.97 -11.04 -12.80
N CYS A 151 31.19 -12.05 -13.21
CA CYS A 151 31.64 -13.07 -14.15
C CYS A 151 31.91 -12.51 -15.55
N ILE A 152 31.04 -11.61 -16.03
CA ILE A 152 31.22 -10.93 -17.32
C ILE A 152 32.48 -10.08 -17.27
N ASP A 153 32.66 -9.28 -16.22
CA ASP A 153 33.85 -8.44 -16.04
C ASP A 153 35.13 -9.28 -16.02
N ALA A 154 35.12 -10.40 -15.29
CA ALA A 154 36.26 -11.32 -15.25
C ALA A 154 36.55 -11.96 -16.62
N TYR A 155 35.50 -12.39 -17.34
CA TYR A 155 35.64 -12.92 -18.70
C TYR A 155 36.22 -11.88 -19.65
N CYS A 156 35.65 -10.67 -19.68
CA CYS A 156 36.10 -9.57 -20.53
C CYS A 156 37.52 -9.13 -20.18
N GLN A 157 37.93 -9.17 -18.91
CA GLN A 157 39.31 -8.89 -18.52
C GLN A 157 40.32 -9.90 -19.05
N GLN A 158 39.88 -11.15 -19.24
CA GLN A 158 40.69 -12.26 -19.73
C GLN A 158 40.48 -12.54 -21.23
N ALA A 159 39.66 -11.73 -21.91
CA ALA A 159 39.35 -11.93 -23.30
C ALA A 159 40.56 -11.62 -24.18
N ASN A 160 40.88 -12.54 -25.11
CA ASN A 160 42.07 -12.45 -25.96
C ASN A 160 42.03 -11.25 -26.93
N ASP A 161 40.85 -10.73 -27.19
CA ASP A 161 40.57 -9.60 -28.09
C ASP A 161 40.41 -8.25 -27.34
N LYS A 162 40.56 -8.25 -26.01
CA LYS A 162 40.38 -7.06 -25.18
C LYS A 162 41.26 -5.89 -25.60
N GLU A 163 42.56 -6.13 -25.84
CA GLU A 163 43.50 -5.06 -26.25
C GLU A 163 43.12 -4.47 -27.62
N ALA A 164 42.70 -5.33 -28.56
CA ALA A 164 42.25 -4.90 -29.88
C ALA A 164 40.94 -4.09 -29.82
N TYR A 165 40.01 -4.48 -28.94
CA TYR A 165 38.78 -3.72 -28.68
C TYR A 165 39.07 -2.36 -28.01
N ASP A 166 39.93 -2.33 -26.99
CA ASP A 166 40.30 -1.10 -26.28
C ASP A 166 41.02 -0.07 -27.19
N GLU A 167 41.84 -0.53 -28.15
CA GLU A 167 42.45 0.33 -29.17
C GLU A 167 41.42 0.92 -30.15
N LEU A 168 40.44 0.12 -30.59
CA LEU A 168 39.37 0.56 -31.50
C LEU A 168 38.44 1.61 -30.89
N VAL A 169 38.19 1.55 -29.58
CA VAL A 169 37.30 2.48 -28.87
C VAL A 169 37.99 3.82 -28.53
N ARG A 170 39.33 3.86 -28.50
CA ARG A 170 40.11 5.08 -28.17
C ARG A 170 40.47 5.95 -29.39
N GLN A 171 40.21 5.47 -30.60
CA GLN A 171 40.33 6.24 -31.85
C GLN A 171 39.05 7.02 -32.12
#